data_AF-A0AAD6XYE7-F1
#
_entry.id   AF-A0AAD6XYE7-F1
#
_cell.length_a   1.000
_cell.length_b   1.000
_cell.length_c   1.000
_cell.angle_alpha   90.00
_cell.angle_beta   90.00
_cell.angle_gamma   90.00
#
_symmetry.space_group_name_H-M   'P 1'
#
loop_
_entity.id
_entity.type
_entity.pdbx_description
1 polymer ?
#
loop_
_entity_poly.entity_id
_entity_poly.type
_entity_poly.pdbx_seq_one_letter_code
_entity_poly.pdbx_strand_id
1 'polypeptide(L)'
;TNKPTVKLPVVLIHAFCDVPELIGTLKLAERSLGDMGVEYFSAAIPISETGGTIATRTGELVFQIRQRYPNRQIHLFGHSMGGLNARDIAARSSEENGFTVVTVTTFGTPHRGIKAL
;
A
#
# COMPACT_ATOMS: atom_id res chain seq x y z
N THR A 1 -27.23 12.70 2.28
CA THR A 1 -26.40 12.33 3.45
C THR A 1 -24.98 12.83 3.21
N ASN A 2 -24.38 13.55 4.15
CA ASN A 2 -23.04 14.12 3.98
C ASN A 2 -22.03 12.97 4.05
N LYS A 3 -21.56 12.45 2.90
CA LYS A 3 -20.55 11.38 2.88
C LYS A 3 -19.25 11.96 3.47
N PRO A 4 -18.64 11.32 4.49
CA PRO A 4 -17.35 11.76 4.98
C PRO A 4 -16.33 11.73 3.84
N THR A 5 -15.75 12.89 3.53
CA THR A 5 -14.74 13.02 2.48
C THR A 5 -13.36 12.71 3.05
N VAL A 6 -12.78 11.58 2.65
CA VAL A 6 -11.34 11.32 2.83
C VAL A 6 -10.60 12.27 1.89
N LYS A 7 -9.82 13.20 2.45
CA LYS A 7 -9.14 14.27 1.67
C LYS A 7 -7.74 13.91 1.20
N LEU A 8 -7.13 12.89 1.80
CA LEU A 8 -5.76 12.46 1.48
C LEU A 8 -5.79 11.21 0.60
N PRO A 9 -4.81 11.04 -0.30
CA PRO A 9 -4.72 9.86 -1.15
C PRO A 9 -4.58 8.58 -0.33
N VAL A 10 -5.20 7.50 -0.82
CA VAL A 10 -5.01 6.15 -0.27
C VAL A 10 -4.09 5.35 -1.19
N VAL A 11 -2.98 4.85 -0.65
CA VAL A 11 -2.09 3.93 -1.36
C VAL A 11 -2.44 2.49 -0.99
N LEU A 12 -2.81 1.71 -1.99
CA LEU A 12 -3.13 0.29 -1.87
C LEU A 12 -1.85 -0.53 -2.11
N ILE A 13 -1.51 -1.43 -1.18
CA ILE A 13 -0.32 -2.28 -1.23
C ILE A 13 -0.74 -3.75 -1.17
N HIS A 14 -0.44 -4.49 -2.24
CA HIS A 14 -0.88 -5.86 -2.42
C HIS A 14 0.01 -6.91 -1.73
N ALA A 15 -0.44 -8.17 -1.78
CA ALA A 15 0.11 -9.29 -1.03
C ALA A 15 1.33 -9.96 -1.69
N PHE A 16 1.79 -11.03 -1.05
CA PHE A 16 2.74 -12.01 -1.60
C PHE A 16 2.15 -12.69 -2.84
N CYS A 17 2.94 -12.84 -3.91
CA CYS A 17 2.55 -13.43 -5.20
C CYS A 17 1.32 -12.80 -5.89
N ASP A 18 0.83 -11.65 -5.42
CA ASP A 18 -0.25 -10.94 -6.09
C ASP A 18 0.30 -10.18 -7.29
N VAL A 19 -0.38 -10.31 -8.42
CA VAL A 19 -0.14 -9.57 -9.66
C VAL A 19 -1.43 -8.80 -9.93
N PRO A 20 -1.47 -7.48 -9.66
CA PRO A 20 -2.72 -6.70 -9.70
C PRO A 20 -3.49 -6.77 -11.02
N GLU A 21 -2.81 -7.02 -12.14
CA GLU A 21 -3.40 -7.15 -13.47
C GLU A 21 -4.03 -8.53 -13.73
N LEU A 22 -3.60 -9.57 -12.99
CA LEU A 22 -4.04 -10.95 -13.20
C LEU A 22 -4.97 -11.44 -12.08
N ILE A 23 -4.55 -11.28 -10.81
CA ILE A 23 -5.29 -11.74 -9.64
C ILE A 23 -6.16 -10.62 -9.09
N GLY A 24 -5.60 -9.40 -8.97
CA GLY A 24 -6.36 -8.19 -8.68
C GLY A 24 -7.02 -8.18 -7.30
N THR A 25 -6.34 -8.65 -6.25
CA THR A 25 -6.93 -8.80 -4.91
C THR A 25 -7.54 -7.51 -4.33
N LEU A 26 -7.04 -6.35 -4.76
CA LEU A 26 -7.50 -5.03 -4.31
C LEU A 26 -8.43 -4.32 -5.29
N LYS A 27 -8.83 -4.94 -6.42
CA LYS A 27 -9.71 -4.32 -7.44
C LYS A 27 -11.05 -3.85 -6.88
N LEU A 28 -11.60 -4.56 -5.90
CA LEU A 28 -12.83 -4.13 -5.23
C LEU A 28 -12.61 -2.87 -4.37
N ALA A 29 -11.45 -2.76 -3.72
CA ALA A 29 -11.08 -1.57 -2.96
C ALA A 29 -10.86 -0.37 -3.89
N GLU A 30 -10.15 -0.57 -5.00
CA GLU A 30 -9.98 0.45 -6.05
C GLU A 30 -11.33 0.98 -6.55
N ARG A 31 -12.25 0.07 -6.90
CA ARG A 31 -13.60 0.43 -7.34
C ARG A 31 -14.35 1.22 -6.28
N SER A 32 -14.34 0.76 -5.03
CA SER A 32 -15.06 1.42 -3.93
C SER A 32 -14.51 2.83 -3.68
N LEU A 33 -13.19 3.01 -3.70
CA LEU A 33 -12.54 4.32 -3.56
C LEU A 33 -12.90 5.25 -4.73
N GLY A 34 -12.90 4.71 -5.96
CA GLY A 34 -13.34 5.43 -7.15
C GLY A 34 -14.79 5.89 -7.08
N ASP A 35 -15.72 5.00 -6.71
CA ASP A 35 -17.16 5.30 -6.54
C ASP A 35 -17.41 6.33 -5.42
N MET A 36 -16.48 6.45 -4.47
CA MET A 36 -16.50 7.45 -3.40
C MET A 36 -15.81 8.77 -3.78
N GLY A 37 -15.14 8.84 -4.93
CA GLY A 37 -14.35 10.01 -5.34
C GLY A 37 -13.09 10.22 -4.50
N VAL A 38 -12.56 9.17 -3.86
CA VAL A 38 -11.32 9.23 -3.08
C VAL A 38 -10.13 9.03 -4.02
N GLU A 39 -9.15 9.94 -3.97
CA GLU A 39 -7.90 9.76 -4.71
C GLU A 39 -7.17 8.52 -4.19
N TYR A 40 -6.75 7.62 -5.07
CA TYR A 40 -5.99 6.44 -4.69
C TYR A 40 -4.89 6.09 -5.70
N PHE A 41 -3.94 5.27 -5.25
CA PHE A 41 -2.89 4.69 -6.07
C PHE A 41 -2.63 3.26 -5.64
N SER A 42 -2.68 2.33 -6.60
CA SER A 42 -2.28 0.94 -6.37
C SER A 42 -0.84 0.77 -6.79
N ALA A 43 0.06 0.74 -5.80
CA ALA A 43 1.46 0.51 -6.06
C ALA A 43 1.68 -0.96 -6.45
N ALA A 44 2.41 -1.20 -7.53
CA ALA A 44 2.62 -2.53 -8.09
C ALA A 44 4.02 -3.02 -7.77
N ILE A 45 4.16 -4.25 -7.31
CA ILE A 45 5.47 -4.87 -7.08
C ILE A 45 5.79 -5.73 -8.30
N PRO A 46 6.99 -5.60 -8.90
CA PRO A 46 7.42 -6.43 -10.02
C PRO A 46 7.23 -7.90 -9.71
N ILE A 47 6.82 -8.68 -10.71
CA ILE A 47 6.52 -10.11 -10.56
C ILE A 47 7.70 -10.86 -9.91
N SER A 48 8.94 -10.53 -10.30
CA SER A 48 10.18 -11.08 -9.73
C SER A 48 10.31 -10.88 -8.22
N GLU A 49 9.71 -9.81 -7.68
CA GLU A 49 9.79 -9.40 -6.27
C GLU A 49 8.49 -9.66 -5.50
N THR A 50 7.46 -10.21 -6.13
CA THR A 50 6.21 -10.55 -5.45
C THR A 50 6.39 -11.58 -4.35
N GLY A 51 7.45 -12.40 -4.43
CA GLY A 51 7.90 -13.30 -3.36
C GLY A 51 9.13 -12.81 -2.59
N GLY A 52 9.61 -11.60 -2.88
CA GLY A 52 10.82 -11.03 -2.32
C GLY A 52 10.68 -10.59 -0.86
N THR A 53 11.78 -10.11 -0.30
CA THR A 53 11.82 -9.66 1.10
C THR A 53 10.98 -8.39 1.31
N ILE A 54 10.64 -8.09 2.57
CA ILE A 54 9.99 -6.82 2.92
C ILE A 54 10.83 -5.63 2.47
N ALA A 55 12.16 -5.66 2.69
CA ALA A 55 13.04 -4.56 2.33
C ALA A 55 13.04 -4.28 0.82
N THR A 56 13.20 -5.31 -0.01
CA THR A 56 13.21 -5.16 -1.48
C THR A 56 11.89 -4.60 -1.98
N ARG A 57 10.77 -5.18 -1.53
CA ARG A 57 9.42 -4.73 -1.87
C ARG A 57 9.18 -3.28 -1.41
N THR A 58 9.60 -2.92 -0.20
CA THR A 58 9.44 -1.55 0.31
C THR A 58 10.20 -0.53 -0.53
N GLY A 59 11.44 -0.84 -0.95
CA GLY A 59 12.22 0.06 -1.79
C GLY A 59 11.48 0.45 -3.08
N GLU A 60 10.90 -0.54 -3.75
CA GLU A 60 10.09 -0.32 -4.96
C GLU A 60 8.81 0.49 -4.68
N LEU A 61 8.11 0.15 -3.60
CA LEU A 61 6.89 0.87 -3.20
C LEU A 61 7.18 2.34 -2.88
N VAL A 62 8.23 2.62 -2.11
CA VAL A 62 8.65 4.00 -1.77
C VAL A 62 9.00 4.78 -3.03
N PHE A 63 9.75 4.16 -3.96
CA PHE A 63 10.07 4.79 -5.24
C PHE A 63 8.81 5.23 -6.00
N GLN A 64 7.86 4.32 -6.20
CA GLN A 64 6.63 4.62 -6.93
C GLN A 64 5.75 5.67 -6.22
N ILE A 65 5.57 5.53 -4.90
CA ILE A 65 4.75 6.46 -4.11
C ILE A 65 5.36 7.86 -4.14
N ARG A 66 6.69 7.98 -4.02
CA ARG A 66 7.39 9.26 -4.09
C ARG A 66 7.24 9.94 -5.45
N GLN A 67 7.26 9.19 -6.54
CA GLN A 67 7.01 9.74 -7.89
C GLN A 67 5.55 10.20 -8.03
N ARG A 68 4.60 9.44 -7.50
CA ARG A 68 3.17 9.75 -7.63
C ARG A 68 2.68 10.87 -6.70
N TYR A 69 3.27 10.97 -5.51
CA TYR A 69 2.85 11.84 -4.41
C TYR A 69 4.01 12.56 -3.72
N PRO A 70 4.85 13.31 -4.45
CA PRO A 70 6.01 13.98 -3.86
C PRO A 70 5.56 15.00 -2.81
N ASN A 71 6.17 14.92 -1.62
CA ASN A 71 5.93 15.79 -0.45
C ASN A 71 4.47 15.85 0.03
N ARG A 72 3.66 14.83 -0.31
CA ARG A 72 2.25 14.77 0.11
C ARG A 72 2.06 13.91 1.35
N GLN A 73 0.96 14.17 2.05
CA GLN A 73 0.42 13.29 3.09
C GLN A 73 -0.47 12.22 2.46
N ILE A 74 -0.31 10.96 2.89
CA ILE A 74 -1.03 9.81 2.35
C ILE A 74 -1.51 8.85 3.45
N HIS A 75 -2.51 8.03 3.13
CA HIS A 75 -2.90 6.86 3.90
C HIS A 75 -2.34 5.59 3.23
N LEU A 76 -1.79 4.66 4.00
CA LEU A 76 -1.40 3.34 3.51
C LEU A 76 -2.46 2.31 3.86
N PHE A 77 -2.83 1.47 2.90
CA PHE A 77 -3.69 0.31 3.09
C PHE A 77 -2.95 -0.93 2.55
N GLY A 78 -2.49 -1.78 3.45
CA GLY A 78 -1.74 -2.99 3.11
C GLY A 78 -2.53 -4.27 3.34
N HIS A 79 -2.60 -5.14 2.34
CA HIS A 79 -3.21 -6.47 2.43
C HIS A 79 -2.15 -7.56 2.62
N SER A 80 -2.37 -8.47 3.57
CA SER A 80 -1.47 -9.59 3.86
C SER A 80 -0.02 -9.09 4.06
N MET A 81 0.96 -9.61 3.31
CA MET A 81 2.35 -9.14 3.33
C MET A 81 2.49 -7.64 3.02
N GLY A 82 1.60 -7.06 2.22
CA GLY A 82 1.59 -5.63 1.93
C GLY A 82 1.40 -4.75 3.17
N GLY A 83 0.75 -5.25 4.23
CA GLY A 83 0.68 -4.55 5.52
C GLY A 83 1.99 -4.53 6.30
N LEU A 84 2.87 -5.52 6.09
CA LEU A 84 4.24 -5.48 6.62
C LEU A 84 5.07 -4.42 5.87
N ASN A 85 4.93 -4.35 4.54
CA ASN A 85 5.53 -3.27 3.76
C ASN A 85 5.02 -1.89 4.21
N ALA A 86 3.70 -1.73 4.40
CA ALA A 86 3.13 -0.47 4.87
C ALA A 86 3.70 -0.03 6.23
N ARG A 87 3.92 -0.97 7.16
CA ARG A 87 4.55 -0.69 8.46
C ARG A 87 6.04 -0.34 8.31
N ASP A 88 6.76 -1.02 7.43
CA ASP A 88 8.17 -0.72 7.14
C ASP A 88 8.33 0.69 6.55
N ILE A 89 7.45 1.09 5.63
CA ILE A 89 7.42 2.46 5.08
C ILE A 89 7.13 3.49 6.19
N ALA A 90 6.13 3.23 7.03
CA ALA A 90 5.72 4.16 8.08
C ALA A 90 6.75 4.31 9.21
N ALA A 91 7.66 3.33 9.37
CA ALA A 91 8.75 3.40 10.35
C ALA A 91 9.91 4.31 9.89
N ARG A 92 9.99 4.62 8.59
CA ARG A 92 11.01 5.52 8.01
C ARG A 92 10.61 6.98 8.21
N SER A 93 11.60 7.88 8.11
CA SER A 93 11.33 9.32 8.17
C SER A 93 10.60 9.79 6.90
N SER A 94 9.83 10.88 7.01
CA SER A 94 9.18 11.49 5.85
C SER A 94 10.17 12.04 4.83
N GLU A 95 11.36 12.46 5.29
CA GLU A 95 12.45 12.91 4.42
C GLU A 95 13.00 11.77 3.57
N GLU A 96 13.22 10.59 4.17
CA GLU A 96 13.65 9.39 3.46
C GLU A 96 12.60 8.93 2.44
N ASN A 97 11.33 8.91 2.84
CA ASN A 97 10.23 8.50 1.98
C ASN A 97 9.95 9.51 0.85
N GLY A 98 10.16 10.81 1.08
CA GLY A 98 9.71 11.89 0.19
C GLY A 98 8.20 12.13 0.22
N PHE A 99 7.50 11.61 1.23
CA PHE A 99 6.08 11.77 1.53
C PHE A 99 5.83 11.48 3.02
N THR A 100 4.66 11.85 3.54
CA THR A 100 4.28 11.64 4.94
C THR A 100 3.16 10.63 5.07
N VAL A 101 3.37 9.56 5.84
CA VAL A 101 2.33 8.58 6.15
C VAL A 101 1.50 9.08 7.34
N VAL A 102 0.19 9.24 7.13
CA VAL A 102 -0.75 9.71 8.17
C VAL A 102 -1.42 8.55 8.89
N THR A 103 -1.78 7.50 8.16
CA THR A 103 -2.29 6.26 8.77
C THR A 103 -1.76 5.04 8.05
N VAL A 104 -1.70 3.92 8.79
CA VAL A 104 -1.48 2.59 8.25
C VAL A 104 -2.68 1.73 8.62
N THR A 105 -3.37 1.22 7.61
CA THR A 105 -4.42 0.21 7.76
C THR A 105 -3.91 -1.11 7.22
N THR A 106 -4.04 -2.18 8.00
CA THR A 106 -3.61 -3.52 7.60
C THR A 106 -4.77 -4.49 7.61
N PHE A 107 -4.90 -5.31 6.56
CA PHE A 107 -5.96 -6.31 6.43
C PHE A 107 -5.37 -7.70 6.16
N GLY A 108 -5.67 -8.67 7.02
CA GLY A 108 -5.14 -10.03 6.90
C GLY A 108 -3.60 -10.15 7.04
N THR A 109 -2.95 -9.14 7.62
CA THR A 109 -1.48 -9.06 7.69
C THR A 109 -0.90 -10.01 8.74
N PRO A 110 0.08 -10.86 8.39
CA PRO A 110 0.73 -11.74 9.35
C PRO A 110 1.79 -10.99 10.16
N HIS A 111 1.35 -10.12 11.07
CA HIS A 111 2.24 -9.24 11.85
C HIS A 111 3.32 -9.97 12.64
N ARG A 112 3.09 -11.24 12.97
CA ARG A 112 4.00 -12.11 13.73
C ARG A 112 4.44 -13.34 12.90
N GLY A 113 4.30 -13.27 11.59
CA GLY A 113 4.43 -14.40 10.69
C GLY A 113 3.20 -15.31 10.71
N ILE A 114 3.20 -16.30 9.80
CA ILE A 114 2.28 -17.43 9.84
C ILE A 114 3.10 -18.69 10.07
N LYS A 115 2.53 -19.67 10.77
CA LYS A 115 3.03 -21.03 10.69
C LYS A 115 2.43 -21.65 9.44
N ALA A 116 3.21 -21.78 8.37
CA ALA A 116 2.79 -22.56 7.23
C ALA A 116 2.68 -24.03 7.67
N LEU A 117 1.56 -24.66 7.33
CA LEU A 117 1.29 -26.07 7.60
C LEU A 117 2.21 -26.96 6.75
#